data_AF-A0A8B5X4H7-F1
#
_entry.id   AF-A0A8B5X4H7-F1
#
_cell.length_a   1.000
_cell.length_b   1.000
_cell.length_c   1.000
_cell.angle_alpha   90.00
_cell.angle_beta   90.00
_cell.angle_gamma   90.00
#
_symmetry.space_group_name_H-M   'P 1'
#
loop_
_entity.id
_entity.type
_entity.pdbx_description
1 polymer ?
#
loop_
_entity_poly.entity_id
_entity_poly.type
_entity_poly.pdbx_seq_one_letter_code
_entity_poly.pdbx_strand_id
1 'polypeptide(L)'
;MSAFRYAIVFCALGVLFSGCAGLRPEADVTRRPADDSARRTAAAAPEEPAPVVSPDPFAGHWTGSIVVAGQVIGIEVDLGTIDGARAATLNIPAQGAFGVVLRDVVTDDPEVRFELPVGIPAVFDGSRDSESITGTFTQGNAAGTFELERTSGSPQSELFLGRPVRRAASDVDTPVVLPTARGELHGSLRLPATPGPHPLVLMIAGSGPTDRDGNSALLPGRNDSLMMLAEALAESGVASLRYDKRGVARSASAAIPERELRVSHFVDDAAGFIDLVRDDRRFSALIVLGH
;
A
#
# COMPACT_ATOMS: atom_id res chain seq x y z
N MET A 1 -6.15 17.36 -29.76
CA MET A 1 -5.26 17.91 -28.72
C MET A 1 -6.13 18.47 -27.61
N SER A 2 -6.30 17.73 -26.51
CA SER A 2 -7.01 18.24 -25.33
C SER A 2 -5.98 18.84 -24.38
N ALA A 3 -6.19 20.08 -23.93
CA ALA A 3 -5.28 20.72 -23.00
C ALA A 3 -5.53 20.19 -21.58
N PHE A 4 -4.59 19.38 -21.07
CA PHE A 4 -4.60 18.96 -19.67
C PHE A 4 -4.52 20.19 -18.75
N ARG A 5 -5.53 20.37 -17.90
CA ARG A 5 -5.53 21.40 -16.85
C ARG A 5 -4.84 20.85 -15.62
N TYR A 6 -3.60 21.28 -15.41
CA TYR A 6 -2.86 21.00 -14.18
C TYR A 6 -3.37 21.89 -13.05
N ALA A 7 -3.68 21.29 -11.91
CA ALA A 7 -3.86 22.00 -10.64
C ALA A 7 -2.71 21.59 -9.71
N ILE A 8 -1.91 22.56 -9.28
CA ILE A 8 -0.91 22.39 -8.22
C ILE A 8 -1.59 22.86 -6.93
N VAL A 9 -1.87 21.94 -6.03
CA VAL A 9 -2.51 22.27 -4.74
C VAL A 9 -1.44 22.38 -3.67
N PHE A 10 -1.02 23.60 -3.36
CA PHE A 10 -0.31 23.89 -2.11
C PHE A 10 -1.32 23.85 -0.96
N CYS A 11 -1.07 23.01 0.04
CA CYS A 11 -1.92 22.92 1.21
C CYS A 11 -1.67 24.09 2.18
N ALA A 12 -2.28 25.24 1.89
CA ALA A 12 -2.37 26.39 2.79
C ALA A 12 -3.80 26.57 3.27
N LEU A 13 -4.00 26.69 4.58
CA LEU A 13 -5.32 26.94 5.20
C LEU A 13 -5.87 28.31 4.72
N GLY A 14 -6.89 28.34 3.86
CA GLY A 14 -7.33 29.60 3.25
C GLY A 14 -8.57 29.58 2.34
N VAL A 15 -9.75 29.31 2.91
CA VAL A 15 -10.98 30.14 2.80
C VAL A 15 -11.28 30.91 1.47
N LEU A 16 -12.41 30.55 0.82
CA LEU A 16 -13.31 31.30 -0.13
C LEU A 16 -13.41 30.92 -1.63
N PHE A 17 -14.62 30.44 -1.98
CA PHE A 17 -15.52 30.81 -3.10
C PHE A 17 -15.29 30.46 -4.59
N SER A 18 -16.40 29.96 -5.19
CA SER A 18 -16.93 30.09 -6.58
C SER A 18 -16.03 29.84 -7.79
N GLY A 19 -16.51 29.28 -8.91
CA GLY A 19 -17.87 28.90 -9.30
C GLY A 19 -18.00 28.82 -10.84
N CYS A 20 -19.18 28.44 -11.33
CA CYS A 20 -19.56 28.36 -12.76
C CYS A 20 -18.89 27.27 -13.64
N ALA A 21 -19.45 26.85 -14.78
CA ALA A 21 -20.84 26.48 -15.14
C ALA A 21 -20.86 26.02 -16.62
N GLY A 22 -21.46 24.86 -16.91
CA GLY A 22 -22.11 24.51 -18.19
C GLY A 22 -21.30 24.43 -19.50
N LEU A 23 -21.48 23.33 -20.25
CA LEU A 23 -22.10 23.34 -21.61
C LEU A 23 -22.28 21.90 -22.14
N ARG A 24 -23.44 21.63 -22.76
CA ARG A 24 -23.76 20.43 -23.58
C ARG A 24 -23.78 20.83 -25.08
N PRO A 25 -23.71 19.88 -26.03
CA PRO A 25 -24.88 19.14 -26.56
C PRO A 25 -24.62 17.60 -26.62
N GLU A 26 -25.58 16.65 -26.68
CA GLU A 26 -26.64 16.35 -27.68
C GLU A 26 -26.10 16.09 -29.11
N ALA A 27 -26.47 15.02 -29.85
CA ALA A 27 -27.41 13.92 -29.58
C ALA A 27 -27.11 12.62 -30.39
N ASP A 28 -27.72 11.52 -29.90
CA ASP A 28 -28.18 10.27 -30.54
C ASP A 28 -27.87 9.94 -32.03
N VAL A 29 -27.38 8.70 -32.28
CA VAL A 29 -27.87 7.84 -33.39
C VAL A 29 -27.98 6.38 -32.91
N THR A 30 -29.19 5.85 -32.99
CA THR A 30 -29.57 4.45 -32.71
C THR A 30 -29.06 3.43 -33.75
N ARG A 31 -28.77 2.19 -33.31
CA ARG A 31 -29.20 0.93 -33.96
C ARG A 31 -28.81 -0.36 -33.20
N ARG A 32 -29.78 -1.27 -33.10
CA ARG A 32 -29.73 -2.70 -32.71
C ARG A 32 -30.96 -3.35 -33.38
N PRO A 33 -31.13 -4.68 -33.44
CA PRO A 33 -30.17 -5.79 -33.32
C PRO A 33 -30.13 -6.66 -34.60
N ALA A 34 -29.28 -7.70 -34.60
CA ALA A 34 -29.54 -8.92 -35.36
C ALA A 34 -29.08 -10.13 -34.53
N ASP A 35 -29.89 -11.16 -34.54
CA ASP A 35 -29.76 -12.42 -33.82
C ASP A 35 -29.29 -13.49 -34.81
N ASP A 36 -28.35 -14.35 -34.44
CA ASP A 36 -28.37 -15.75 -34.91
C ASP A 36 -27.60 -16.66 -33.95
N SER A 37 -27.94 -17.94 -34.03
CA SER A 37 -27.90 -18.90 -32.95
C SER A 37 -27.02 -20.12 -33.23
N ALA A 38 -26.65 -20.79 -32.14
CA ALA A 38 -26.34 -22.21 -32.08
C ALA A 38 -25.25 -22.80 -33.00
N ARG A 39 -24.07 -23.08 -32.40
CA ARG A 39 -23.36 -24.33 -32.68
C ARG A 39 -22.97 -25.08 -31.39
N ARG A 40 -23.76 -26.12 -31.08
CA ARG A 40 -23.36 -27.29 -30.26
C ARG A 40 -22.22 -28.03 -30.98
N THR A 41 -21.32 -28.80 -30.36
CA THR A 41 -21.19 -29.31 -28.97
C THR A 41 -19.73 -29.75 -28.77
N ALA A 42 -19.18 -29.60 -27.56
CA ALA A 42 -18.16 -30.51 -27.02
C ALA A 42 -18.18 -30.38 -25.49
N ALA A 43 -18.65 -31.41 -24.78
CA ALA A 43 -18.63 -31.41 -23.32
C ALA A 43 -17.22 -31.82 -22.84
N ALA A 44 -16.50 -30.88 -22.24
CA ALA A 44 -15.36 -31.23 -21.39
C ALA A 44 -15.89 -31.90 -20.11
N ALA A 45 -15.13 -32.85 -19.58
CA ALA A 45 -15.40 -33.43 -18.27
C ALA A 45 -15.34 -32.34 -17.18
N PRO A 46 -16.01 -32.50 -16.03
CA PRO A 46 -15.88 -31.55 -14.93
C PRO A 46 -14.43 -31.52 -14.47
N GLU A 47 -13.76 -30.39 -14.74
CA GLU A 47 -12.48 -30.06 -14.15
C GLU A 47 -12.68 -29.96 -12.63
N GLU A 48 -11.98 -30.82 -11.90
CA GLU A 48 -12.02 -30.85 -10.43
C GLU A 48 -11.65 -29.46 -9.92
N PRO A 49 -12.47 -28.82 -9.05
CA PRO A 49 -12.25 -27.42 -8.71
C PRO A 49 -10.86 -27.26 -8.10
N ALA A 50 -10.04 -26.42 -8.73
CA ALA A 50 -8.71 -26.08 -8.23
C ALA A 50 -8.81 -25.74 -6.74
N PRO A 51 -7.87 -26.22 -5.89
CA PRO A 51 -7.99 -26.09 -4.45
C PRO A 51 -8.24 -24.63 -4.10
N VAL A 52 -9.38 -24.38 -3.46
CA VAL A 52 -9.71 -23.05 -2.94
C VAL A 52 -8.63 -22.75 -1.91
N VAL A 53 -7.67 -21.91 -2.30
CA VAL A 53 -6.67 -21.39 -1.38
C VAL A 53 -7.43 -20.48 -0.44
N SER A 54 -7.91 -21.07 0.66
CA SER A 54 -8.37 -20.32 1.82
C SER A 54 -7.32 -19.28 2.14
N PRO A 55 -7.68 -17.98 2.26
CA PRO A 55 -6.71 -16.99 2.70
C PRO A 55 -6.13 -17.48 4.02
N ASP A 56 -4.80 -17.48 4.14
CA ASP A 56 -4.16 -17.91 5.39
C ASP A 56 -4.71 -17.02 6.52
N PRO A 57 -5.49 -17.57 7.47
CA PRO A 57 -6.13 -16.76 8.52
C PRO A 57 -5.09 -16.09 9.42
N PHE A 58 -3.85 -16.58 9.38
CA PHE A 58 -2.73 -16.06 10.12
C PHE A 58 -1.98 -14.93 9.38
N ALA A 59 -2.15 -14.78 8.06
CA ALA A 59 -1.52 -13.72 7.30
C ALA A 59 -2.09 -12.33 7.68
N GLY A 60 -1.20 -11.37 7.88
CA GLY A 60 -1.54 -10.01 8.28
C GLY A 60 -0.47 -9.31 9.11
N HIS A 61 -0.77 -8.07 9.48
CA HIS A 61 0.06 -7.23 10.34
C HIS A 61 -0.41 -7.34 11.79
N TRP A 62 0.54 -7.50 12.71
CA TRP A 62 0.30 -7.67 14.14
C TRP A 62 1.18 -6.69 14.91
N THR A 63 0.56 -5.88 15.78
CA THR A 63 1.25 -4.80 16.51
C THR A 63 1.17 -5.09 18.00
N GLY A 64 2.25 -4.83 18.74
CA GLY A 64 2.21 -4.93 20.19
C GLY A 64 3.55 -4.68 20.86
N SER A 65 3.85 -5.43 21.92
CA SER A 65 5.05 -5.18 22.72
C SER A 65 5.64 -6.40 23.39
N ILE A 66 6.93 -6.30 23.71
CA ILE A 66 7.68 -7.19 24.60
C ILE A 66 7.91 -6.47 25.92
N VAL A 67 7.62 -7.11 27.05
CA VAL A 67 7.96 -6.64 28.38
C VAL A 67 9.13 -7.47 28.91
N VAL A 68 10.31 -6.87 28.98
CA VAL A 68 11.56 -7.53 29.43
C VAL A 68 12.25 -6.66 30.48
N ALA A 69 12.57 -7.24 31.64
CA ALA A 69 13.18 -6.54 32.78
C ALA A 69 12.48 -5.22 33.20
N GLY A 70 11.16 -5.13 32.99
CA GLY A 70 10.37 -3.92 33.27
C GLY A 70 10.40 -2.85 32.17
N GLN A 71 11.15 -3.06 31.09
CA GLN A 71 11.12 -2.22 29.90
C GLN A 71 10.08 -2.76 28.91
N VAL A 72 9.22 -1.88 28.39
CA VAL A 72 8.28 -2.18 27.30
C VAL A 72 8.94 -1.79 25.98
N ILE A 73 8.99 -2.72 25.03
CA ILE A 73 9.57 -2.54 23.70
C ILE A 73 8.48 -2.81 22.67
N GLY A 74 8.10 -1.79 21.90
CA GLY A 74 7.14 -1.95 20.80
C GLY A 74 7.70 -2.81 19.67
N ILE A 75 6.89 -3.72 19.15
CA ILE A 75 7.22 -4.61 18.04
C ILE A 75 6.06 -4.72 17.05
N GLU A 76 6.40 -4.95 15.79
CA GLU A 76 5.46 -5.24 14.71
C GLU A 76 5.88 -6.56 14.05
N VAL A 77 4.93 -7.45 13.78
CA VAL A 77 5.16 -8.72 13.09
C VAL A 77 4.25 -8.80 11.86
N ASP A 78 4.86 -8.87 10.68
CA ASP A 78 4.17 -9.20 9.44
C ASP A 78 4.26 -10.70 9.21
N LEU A 79 3.11 -11.35 9.06
CA LEU A 79 2.97 -12.80 8.91
C LEU A 79 2.38 -13.11 7.52
N GLY A 80 2.93 -14.10 6.83
CA GLY A 80 2.49 -14.46 5.48
C GLY A 80 3.23 -15.65 4.87
N THR A 81 3.34 -15.66 3.54
CA THR A 81 3.87 -16.80 2.78
C THR A 81 4.85 -16.33 1.71
N ILE A 82 6.02 -16.96 1.62
CA ILE A 82 7.01 -16.77 0.55
C ILE A 82 7.22 -18.13 -0.13
N ASP A 83 7.09 -18.19 -1.46
CA ASP A 83 7.25 -19.40 -2.28
C ASP A 83 6.46 -20.64 -1.79
N GLY A 84 5.31 -20.40 -1.15
CA GLY A 84 4.44 -21.44 -0.58
C GLY A 84 4.82 -21.90 0.84
N ALA A 85 5.92 -21.41 1.41
CA ALA A 85 6.32 -21.63 2.80
C ALA A 85 5.90 -20.45 3.69
N ARG A 86 5.51 -20.72 4.94
CA ARG A 86 5.23 -19.65 5.92
C ARG A 86 6.48 -18.82 6.17
N ALA A 87 6.30 -17.50 6.24
CA ALA A 87 7.35 -16.53 6.48
C ALA A 87 6.85 -15.43 7.42
N ALA A 88 7.78 -14.83 8.15
CA ALA A 88 7.48 -13.72 9.04
C ALA A 88 8.64 -12.71 9.08
N THR A 89 8.30 -11.44 9.20
CA THR A 89 9.28 -10.36 9.45
C THR A 89 8.91 -9.57 10.70
N LEU A 90 9.92 -9.29 11.52
CA LEU A 90 9.82 -8.48 12.73
C LEU A 90 10.42 -7.09 12.50
N ASN A 91 9.72 -6.06 12.98
CA ASN A 91 10.27 -4.73 13.20
C ASN A 91 10.38 -4.46 14.71
N ILE A 92 11.49 -3.87 15.14
CA ILE A 92 11.71 -3.33 16.48
C ILE A 92 12.16 -1.87 16.34
N PRO A 93 11.23 -0.91 16.15
CA PRO A 93 11.58 0.46 15.77
C PRO A 93 12.51 1.17 16.77
N ALA A 94 12.32 0.91 18.07
CA ALA A 94 13.16 1.46 19.15
C ALA A 94 14.63 0.98 19.10
N GLN A 95 14.93 -0.06 18.32
CA GLN A 95 16.28 -0.61 18.13
C GLN A 95 16.78 -0.42 16.68
N GLY A 96 16.00 0.22 15.80
CA GLY A 96 16.34 0.41 14.39
C GLY A 96 16.37 -0.87 13.55
N ALA A 97 15.78 -1.96 14.06
CA ALA A 97 15.70 -3.23 13.36
C ALA A 97 14.39 -3.30 12.55
N PHE A 98 14.48 -3.49 11.24
CA PHE A 98 13.34 -3.51 10.33
C PHE A 98 13.47 -4.67 9.33
N GLY A 99 12.36 -5.33 9.02
CA GLY A 99 12.32 -6.44 8.06
C GLY A 99 13.15 -7.65 8.50
N VAL A 100 13.34 -7.88 9.79
CA VAL A 100 14.17 -9.00 10.27
C VAL A 100 13.41 -10.30 10.04
N VAL A 101 13.89 -11.11 9.11
CA VAL A 101 13.29 -12.40 8.78
C VAL A 101 13.42 -13.35 9.97
N LEU A 102 12.28 -13.82 10.45
CA LEU A 102 12.19 -14.77 11.56
C LEU A 102 12.42 -16.21 11.07
N ARG A 103 12.86 -17.07 11.99
CA ARG A 103 13.09 -18.51 11.77
C ARG A 103 12.11 -19.33 12.59
N ASP A 104 12.03 -20.62 12.27
CA ASP A 104 11.24 -21.63 12.98
C ASP A 104 9.81 -21.18 13.30
N VAL A 105 9.17 -20.57 12.30
CA VAL A 105 7.85 -19.94 12.35
C VAL A 105 6.76 -21.02 12.37
N VAL A 106 6.32 -21.41 13.57
CA VAL A 106 5.17 -22.29 13.83
C VAL A 106 3.98 -21.44 14.22
N THR A 107 2.81 -21.75 13.64
CA THR A 107 1.64 -20.85 13.69
C THR A 107 0.31 -21.62 13.70
N ASP A 108 0.38 -22.92 14.01
CA ASP A 108 -0.74 -23.85 13.96
C ASP A 108 -1.61 -23.70 15.21
N ASP A 109 -2.90 -23.39 15.01
CA ASP A 109 -3.83 -23.04 16.09
C ASP A 109 -3.85 -24.09 17.24
N PRO A 110 -3.55 -23.71 18.50
CA PRO A 110 -3.34 -22.34 19.02
C PRO A 110 -1.86 -21.92 19.15
N GLU A 111 -0.90 -22.78 18.81
CA GLU A 111 0.54 -22.58 19.02
C GLU A 111 1.14 -21.51 18.09
N VAL A 112 1.91 -20.59 18.67
CA VAL A 112 2.77 -19.66 17.93
C VAL A 112 4.19 -19.74 18.48
N ARG A 113 5.14 -20.00 17.59
CA ARG A 113 6.57 -19.96 17.87
C ARG A 113 7.32 -19.26 16.74
N PHE A 114 8.31 -18.45 17.09
CA PHE A 114 9.29 -17.94 16.12
C PHE A 114 10.61 -17.57 16.80
N GLU A 115 11.70 -17.66 16.05
CA GLU A 115 13.05 -17.27 16.47
C GLU A 115 13.50 -16.00 15.74
N LEU A 116 14.03 -15.04 16.49
CA LEU A 116 14.69 -13.85 16.00
C LEU A 116 16.23 -14.07 15.98
N PRO A 117 16.87 -14.18 14.80
CA PRO A 117 18.28 -14.54 14.68
C PRO A 117 19.23 -13.33 14.85
N VAL A 118 19.19 -12.66 16.01
CA VAL A 118 20.03 -11.47 16.31
C VAL A 118 20.99 -11.72 17.48
N GLY A 119 22.28 -11.87 17.19
CA GLY A 119 23.31 -12.09 18.22
C GLY A 119 23.11 -13.42 18.96
N ILE A 120 22.61 -13.35 20.20
CA ILE A 120 22.04 -14.52 20.90
C ILE A 120 20.59 -14.65 20.41
N PRO A 121 20.19 -15.77 19.77
CA PRO A 121 18.83 -15.94 19.28
C PRO A 121 17.78 -15.68 20.37
N ALA A 122 16.73 -14.96 20.02
CA ALA A 122 15.58 -14.77 20.89
C ALA A 122 14.43 -15.65 20.42
N VAL A 123 13.83 -16.39 21.35
CA VAL A 123 12.71 -17.28 21.09
C VAL A 123 11.43 -16.65 21.64
N PHE A 124 10.39 -16.68 20.83
CA PHE A 124 9.03 -16.32 21.20
C PHE A 124 8.21 -17.60 21.19
N ASP A 125 7.59 -17.94 22.32
CA ASP A 125 6.73 -19.11 22.51
C ASP A 125 5.41 -18.65 23.12
N GLY A 126 4.29 -18.90 22.43
CA GLY A 126 3.00 -18.35 22.81
C GLY A 126 1.80 -19.09 22.25
N SER A 127 0.62 -18.53 22.54
CA SER A 127 -0.67 -18.97 22.04
C SER A 127 -1.40 -17.83 21.34
N ARG A 128 -2.21 -18.15 20.33
CA ARG A 128 -3.04 -17.19 19.61
C ARG A 128 -4.53 -17.51 19.66
N ASP A 129 -5.33 -16.49 19.35
CA ASP A 129 -6.68 -16.64 18.85
C ASP A 129 -6.80 -15.97 17.45
N SER A 130 -7.97 -15.42 17.09
CA SER A 130 -8.17 -14.70 15.83
C SER A 130 -7.67 -13.26 15.83
N GLU A 131 -7.66 -12.60 17.00
CA GLU A 131 -7.34 -11.17 17.18
C GLU A 131 -6.10 -10.93 18.04
N SER A 132 -5.62 -11.91 18.83
CA SER A 132 -4.48 -11.76 19.73
C SER A 132 -3.43 -12.88 19.60
N ILE A 133 -2.17 -12.55 19.91
CA ILE A 133 -1.08 -13.51 20.17
C ILE A 133 -0.40 -13.08 21.48
N THR A 134 -0.32 -13.98 22.45
CA THR A 134 0.33 -13.75 23.74
C THR A 134 1.32 -14.85 24.06
N GLY A 135 2.42 -14.53 24.75
CA GLY A 135 3.42 -15.53 25.07
C GLY A 135 4.60 -15.05 25.89
N THR A 136 5.62 -15.89 25.93
CA THR A 136 6.91 -15.64 26.58
C THR A 136 7.99 -15.33 25.56
N PHE A 137 8.90 -14.45 25.95
CA PHE A 137 10.09 -14.06 25.20
C PHE A 137 11.32 -14.51 26.00
N THR A 138 12.27 -15.19 25.36
CA THR A 138 13.53 -15.62 26.00
C THR A 138 14.71 -15.30 25.09
N GLN A 139 15.72 -14.57 25.62
CA GLN A 139 16.97 -14.28 24.93
C GLN A 139 18.16 -14.43 25.88
N GLY A 140 18.88 -15.54 25.78
CA GLY A 140 19.97 -15.88 26.70
C GLY A 140 19.47 -15.98 28.16
N ASN A 141 19.93 -15.09 29.03
CA ASN A 141 19.48 -15.00 30.43
C ASN A 141 18.31 -14.01 30.63
N ALA A 142 17.91 -13.26 29.60
CA ALA A 142 16.76 -12.36 29.67
C ALA A 142 15.47 -13.14 29.34
N ALA A 143 14.44 -12.92 30.16
CA ALA A 143 13.11 -13.46 29.94
C ALA A 143 12.06 -12.35 30.10
N GLY A 144 10.93 -12.50 29.43
CA GLY A 144 9.84 -11.54 29.39
C GLY A 144 8.55 -12.15 28.84
N THR A 145 7.55 -11.31 28.67
CA THR A 145 6.30 -11.65 27.99
C THR A 145 6.15 -10.81 26.72
N PHE A 146 5.34 -11.28 25.78
CA PHE A 146 4.92 -10.47 24.64
C PHE A 146 3.42 -10.59 24.42
N GLU A 147 2.83 -9.55 23.84
CA GLU A 147 1.43 -9.45 23.47
C GLU A 147 1.35 -8.68 22.16
N LEU A 148 0.57 -9.20 21.21
CA LEU A 148 0.32 -8.66 19.88
C LEU A 148 -1.18 -8.68 19.61
N GLU A 149 -1.69 -7.60 19.03
CA GLU A 149 -3.06 -7.51 18.51
C GLU A 149 -3.04 -7.49 16.99
N ARG A 150 -4.00 -8.18 16.37
CA ARG A 150 -4.21 -8.18 14.92
C ARG A 150 -4.61 -6.78 14.51
N THR A 151 -3.80 -6.15 13.67
CA THR A 151 -4.17 -4.86 13.06
C THR A 151 -5.12 -5.14 11.89
N SER A 152 -6.35 -5.54 12.22
CA SER A 152 -7.47 -5.49 11.28
C SER A 152 -7.75 -4.02 10.93
N GLY A 153 -7.96 -3.73 9.64
CA GLY A 153 -7.98 -2.37 9.09
C GLY A 153 -8.81 -1.40 9.94
N SER A 154 -8.16 -0.31 10.38
CA SER A 154 -8.57 0.56 11.49
C SER A 154 -10.08 0.89 11.59
N PRO A 155 -10.77 0.47 12.66
CA PRO A 155 -12.14 0.89 12.94
C PRO A 155 -12.23 1.86 14.14
N GLN A 156 -12.18 3.16 13.88
CA GLN A 156 -12.86 4.25 14.64
C GLN A 156 -12.46 5.63 14.05
N SER A 157 -13.36 6.55 13.67
CA SER A 157 -14.80 6.63 13.97
C SER A 157 -15.62 7.13 12.78
N GLU A 158 -16.72 6.46 12.48
CA GLU A 158 -17.85 7.10 11.80
C GLU A 158 -18.42 8.19 12.72
N LEU A 159 -18.25 9.47 12.37
CA LEU A 159 -19.29 10.45 12.69
C LEU A 159 -19.32 11.65 11.72
N PHE A 160 -20.55 11.96 11.30
CA PHE A 160 -20.97 13.29 10.83
C PHE A 160 -20.70 13.70 9.37
N LEU A 161 -21.25 12.95 8.41
CA LEU A 161 -22.03 13.49 7.28
C LEU A 161 -22.64 12.32 6.48
N GLY A 162 -23.93 12.03 6.70
CA GLY A 162 -24.61 10.81 6.23
C GLY A 162 -24.62 10.61 4.71
N ARG A 163 -23.57 9.98 4.19
CA ARG A 163 -23.45 9.46 2.81
C ARG A 163 -23.37 7.93 2.86
N PRO A 164 -24.03 7.21 1.94
CA PRO A 164 -23.94 5.76 1.91
C PRO A 164 -22.51 5.33 1.56
N VAL A 165 -21.93 4.48 2.41
CA VAL A 165 -20.65 3.81 2.17
C VAL A 165 -20.74 3.01 0.86
N ARG A 166 -20.03 3.45 -0.17
CA ARG A 166 -19.85 2.69 -1.41
C ARG A 166 -18.56 1.88 -1.31
N ARG A 167 -18.67 0.62 -0.87
CA ARG A 167 -17.61 -0.38 -1.16
C ARG A 167 -17.46 -0.54 -2.69
N ALA A 168 -16.29 -0.92 -3.20
CA ALA A 168 -15.10 -1.40 -2.47
C ALA A 168 -13.94 -0.40 -2.35
N ALA A 169 -13.61 0.37 -3.41
CA ALA A 169 -12.22 0.74 -3.79
C ALA A 169 -11.43 -0.46 -4.34
N SER A 170 -10.37 -0.26 -5.14
CA SER A 170 -9.39 -1.34 -5.36
C SER A 170 -8.40 -1.29 -4.20
N ASP A 171 -8.62 -2.12 -3.18
CA ASP A 171 -7.73 -2.19 -2.01
C ASP A 171 -6.27 -2.51 -2.40
N VAL A 172 -6.08 -3.13 -3.57
CA VAL A 172 -4.79 -3.49 -4.14
C VAL A 172 -4.22 -2.36 -5.00
N ASP A 173 -3.00 -1.91 -4.69
CA ASP A 173 -2.17 -1.11 -5.59
C ASP A 173 -1.68 -1.96 -6.78
N THR A 174 -1.81 -1.45 -8.00
CA THR A 174 -1.14 -2.01 -9.17
C THR A 174 0.29 -1.46 -9.27
N PRO A 175 1.35 -2.28 -9.40
CA PRO A 175 2.70 -1.78 -9.56
C PRO A 175 2.88 -1.04 -10.89
N VAL A 176 3.59 0.08 -10.84
CA VAL A 176 3.98 0.89 -11.99
C VAL A 176 5.50 0.99 -12.02
N VAL A 177 6.12 0.96 -13.20
CA VAL A 177 7.57 1.15 -13.36
C VAL A 177 7.81 2.20 -14.43
N LEU A 178 8.64 3.18 -14.10
CA LEU A 178 9.14 4.21 -15.01
C LEU A 178 10.64 3.97 -15.25
N PRO A 179 11.03 3.48 -16.43
CA PRO A 179 12.44 3.39 -16.81
C PRO A 179 13.08 4.78 -16.95
N THR A 180 14.30 4.94 -16.44
CA THR A 180 15.09 6.17 -16.60
C THR A 180 16.49 5.84 -17.13
N ALA A 181 17.23 6.86 -17.58
CA ALA A 181 18.60 6.70 -18.06
C ALA A 181 19.61 6.19 -17.01
N ARG A 182 19.25 6.13 -15.73
CA ARG A 182 20.12 5.66 -14.63
C ARG A 182 19.48 4.60 -13.72
N GLY A 183 18.43 3.91 -14.16
CA GLY A 183 17.73 2.89 -13.36
C GLY A 183 16.21 3.01 -13.45
N GLU A 184 15.48 2.27 -12.62
CA GLU A 184 14.02 2.25 -12.62
C GLU A 184 13.43 2.99 -11.43
N LEU A 185 12.32 3.69 -11.64
CA LEU A 185 11.50 4.24 -10.57
C LEU A 185 10.24 3.42 -10.43
N HIS A 186 9.95 2.99 -9.20
CA HIS A 186 8.80 2.15 -8.91
C HIS A 186 7.70 2.98 -8.27
N GLY A 187 6.48 2.81 -8.78
CA GLY A 187 5.25 3.43 -8.29
C GLY A 187 4.15 2.43 -8.00
N SER A 188 3.08 2.94 -7.40
CA SER A 188 1.87 2.24 -6.98
C SER A 188 0.67 3.04 -7.48
N LEU A 189 -0.15 2.43 -8.34
CA LEU A 189 -1.39 3.00 -8.86
C LEU A 189 -2.59 2.37 -8.15
N ARG A 190 -3.38 3.18 -7.44
CA ARG A 190 -4.67 2.76 -6.87
C ARG A 190 -5.82 3.35 -7.70
N LEU A 191 -6.84 2.52 -7.96
CA LEU A 191 -8.06 2.91 -8.65
C LEU A 191 -9.27 2.84 -7.70
N PRO A 192 -10.27 3.71 -7.87
CA PRO A 192 -11.60 3.45 -7.34
C PRO A 192 -12.19 2.16 -7.94
N ALA A 193 -12.96 1.41 -7.15
CA ALA A 193 -13.70 0.23 -7.67
C ALA A 193 -14.90 0.63 -8.56
N THR A 194 -15.29 1.89 -8.56
CA THR A 194 -16.34 2.40 -9.44
C THR A 194 -15.84 2.46 -10.88
N PRO A 195 -16.73 2.30 -11.89
CA PRO A 195 -16.38 2.54 -13.28
C PRO A 195 -15.87 3.96 -13.50
N GLY A 196 -14.78 4.12 -14.26
CA GLY A 196 -14.18 5.40 -14.60
C GLY A 196 -14.89 6.16 -15.74
N PRO A 197 -14.31 7.26 -16.25
CA PRO A 197 -12.95 7.74 -15.98
C PRO A 197 -12.83 8.59 -14.71
N HIS A 198 -11.76 8.38 -13.95
CA HIS A 198 -11.52 9.01 -12.64
C HIS A 198 -10.51 10.16 -12.72
N PRO A 199 -10.61 11.23 -11.92
CA PRO A 199 -9.48 12.13 -11.74
C PRO A 199 -8.31 11.36 -11.10
N LEU A 200 -7.07 11.64 -11.52
CA LEU A 200 -5.84 11.05 -10.98
C LEU A 200 -5.05 12.09 -10.19
N VAL A 201 -4.58 11.73 -9.00
CA VAL A 201 -3.60 12.50 -8.22
C VAL A 201 -2.24 11.81 -8.28
N LEU A 202 -1.24 12.46 -8.89
CA LEU A 202 0.16 12.09 -8.72
C LEU A 202 0.66 12.68 -7.39
N MET A 203 1.14 11.81 -6.51
CA MET A 203 1.57 12.15 -5.15
C MET A 203 3.09 12.05 -5.05
N ILE A 204 3.73 13.15 -4.63
CA ILE A 204 5.19 13.25 -4.49
C ILE A 204 5.53 13.36 -3.00
N ALA A 205 6.31 12.42 -2.49
CA ALA A 205 6.75 12.41 -1.10
C ALA A 205 7.68 13.60 -0.78
N GLY A 206 7.53 14.14 0.43
CA GLY A 206 8.25 15.34 0.91
C GLY A 206 9.75 15.17 1.10
N SER A 207 10.38 15.95 1.99
CA SER A 207 11.84 15.93 2.17
C SER A 207 12.39 14.58 2.69
N GLY A 208 13.72 14.39 2.59
CA GLY A 208 14.41 13.18 3.05
C GLY A 208 14.21 11.93 2.17
N PRO A 209 14.72 10.76 2.60
CA PRO A 209 14.54 9.47 1.92
C PRO A 209 13.16 8.87 2.21
N THR A 210 12.12 9.67 2.00
CA THR A 210 10.72 9.31 2.21
C THR A 210 10.20 8.56 0.99
N ASP A 211 9.61 7.38 1.21
CA ASP A 211 9.06 6.48 0.19
C ASP A 211 7.68 6.91 -0.32
N ARG A 212 7.11 6.14 -1.24
CA ARG A 212 5.80 6.41 -1.86
C ARG A 212 4.63 6.48 -0.86
N ASP A 213 4.75 5.82 0.29
CA ASP A 213 3.67 5.67 1.27
C ASP A 213 3.80 6.68 2.41
N GLY A 214 4.92 7.42 2.46
CA GLY A 214 5.16 8.51 3.40
C GLY A 214 6.07 8.13 4.56
N ASN A 215 6.73 6.97 4.48
CA ASN A 215 7.66 6.47 5.49
C ASN A 215 9.09 6.88 5.15
N SER A 216 9.89 7.18 6.15
CA SER A 216 11.29 7.56 5.97
C SER A 216 12.18 6.63 6.78
N ALA A 217 13.20 6.05 6.13
CA ALA A 217 14.19 5.20 6.80
C ALA A 217 15.01 5.93 7.90
N LEU A 218 14.84 7.25 8.06
CA LEU A 218 15.46 8.07 9.10
C LEU A 218 14.55 8.30 10.33
N LEU A 219 13.28 7.89 10.27
CA LEU A 219 12.30 8.08 11.35
C LEU A 219 11.81 6.70 11.84
N PRO A 220 11.60 6.52 13.15
CA PRO A 220 11.09 5.27 13.69
C PRO A 220 9.59 5.10 13.40
N GLY A 221 9.18 3.87 13.11
CA GLY A 221 7.79 3.48 12.85
C GLY A 221 7.33 3.79 11.42
N ARG A 222 6.08 3.42 11.14
CA ARG A 222 5.41 3.71 9.87
C ARG A 222 4.45 4.89 10.04
N ASN A 223 4.57 5.86 9.13
CA ASN A 223 3.70 7.03 9.04
C ASN A 223 2.52 6.72 8.10
N ASP A 224 2.79 6.07 6.96
CA ASP A 224 1.83 5.66 5.92
C ASP A 224 0.85 6.77 5.44
N SER A 225 1.10 8.04 5.76
CA SER A 225 0.21 9.17 5.46
C SER A 225 -0.14 9.35 3.96
N LEU A 226 0.74 8.96 3.04
CA LEU A 226 0.46 8.99 1.60
C LEU A 226 -0.34 7.75 1.15
N MET A 227 -0.12 6.60 1.79
CA MET A 227 -0.95 5.39 1.60
C MET A 227 -2.39 5.64 2.07
N MET A 228 -2.58 6.11 3.30
CA MET A 228 -3.89 6.44 3.88
C MET A 228 -4.64 7.49 3.05
N LEU A 229 -3.93 8.51 2.54
CA LEU A 229 -4.54 9.50 1.66
C LEU A 229 -4.92 8.90 0.29
N ALA A 230 -4.13 7.98 -0.26
CA ALA A 230 -4.49 7.26 -1.49
C ALA A 230 -5.71 6.35 -1.33
N GLU A 231 -5.92 5.78 -0.15
CA GLU A 231 -7.11 4.98 0.20
C GLU A 231 -8.34 5.87 0.25
N ALA A 232 -8.30 6.96 1.05
CA ALA A 232 -9.40 7.92 1.14
C ALA A 232 -9.75 8.59 -0.21
N LEU A 233 -8.76 8.81 -1.08
CA LEU A 233 -8.98 9.26 -2.46
C LEU A 233 -9.73 8.20 -3.28
N ALA A 234 -9.33 6.92 -3.21
CA ALA A 234 -9.96 5.84 -3.95
C ALA A 234 -11.43 5.61 -3.52
N GLU A 235 -11.71 5.67 -2.22
CA GLU A 235 -13.08 5.68 -1.67
C GLU A 235 -13.91 6.87 -2.18
N SER A 236 -13.26 8.02 -2.36
CA SER A 236 -13.87 9.25 -2.88
C SER A 236 -14.05 9.27 -4.40
N GLY A 237 -13.69 8.20 -5.12
CA GLY A 237 -13.77 8.14 -6.58
C GLY A 237 -12.63 8.84 -7.31
N VAL A 238 -11.47 8.99 -6.65
CA VAL A 238 -10.25 9.61 -7.19
C VAL A 238 -9.14 8.57 -7.25
N ALA A 239 -8.54 8.37 -8.42
CA ALA A 239 -7.35 7.53 -8.56
C ALA A 239 -6.11 8.21 -7.99
N SER A 240 -5.13 7.44 -7.53
CA SER A 240 -3.86 7.97 -7.05
C SER A 240 -2.68 7.17 -7.60
N LEU A 241 -1.59 7.89 -7.91
CA LEU A 241 -0.30 7.33 -8.28
C LEU A 241 0.75 7.87 -7.32
N ARG A 242 1.38 6.97 -6.56
CA ARG A 242 2.47 7.28 -5.63
C ARG A 242 3.75 6.64 -6.15
N TYR A 243 4.93 7.22 -5.89
CA TYR A 243 6.20 6.62 -6.32
C TYR A 243 7.37 6.85 -5.36
N ASP A 244 8.27 5.87 -5.33
CA ASP A 244 9.52 6.01 -4.59
C ASP A 244 10.44 6.93 -5.40
N LYS A 245 10.89 8.02 -4.79
CA LYS A 245 11.85 8.94 -5.41
C LYS A 245 13.16 8.22 -5.76
N ARG A 246 13.88 8.71 -6.77
CA ARG A 246 15.20 8.18 -7.15
C ARG A 246 16.13 7.98 -5.95
N GLY A 247 16.69 6.79 -5.80
CA GLY A 247 17.56 6.42 -4.67
C GLY A 247 16.84 6.03 -3.37
N VAL A 248 15.50 5.98 -3.35
CA VAL A 248 14.70 5.61 -2.16
C VAL A 248 14.01 4.25 -2.37
N ALA A 249 13.94 3.43 -1.33
CA ALA A 249 13.19 2.16 -1.30
C ALA A 249 13.40 1.30 -2.57
N ARG A 250 12.35 0.96 -3.33
CA ARG A 250 12.51 0.13 -4.55
C ARG A 250 13.20 0.89 -5.69
N SER A 251 13.11 2.22 -5.72
CA SER A 251 13.83 3.09 -6.65
C SER A 251 15.32 3.31 -6.30
N ALA A 252 15.89 2.52 -5.37
CA ALA A 252 17.31 2.60 -5.01
C ALA A 252 18.26 2.42 -6.20
N SER A 253 17.87 1.63 -7.22
CA SER A 253 18.66 1.43 -8.44
C SER A 253 18.89 2.73 -9.24
N ALA A 254 17.97 3.70 -9.14
CA ALA A 254 18.03 4.99 -9.82
C ALA A 254 18.84 6.08 -9.07
N ALA A 255 19.61 5.69 -8.05
CA ALA A 255 20.39 6.62 -7.23
C ALA A 255 21.39 7.45 -8.06
N ILE A 256 21.49 8.74 -7.73
CA ILE A 256 22.50 9.66 -8.25
C ILE A 256 23.36 10.11 -7.05
N PRO A 257 24.71 10.18 -7.17
CA PRO A 257 25.56 10.72 -6.11
C PRO A 257 25.06 12.10 -5.67
N GLU A 258 24.98 12.35 -4.37
CA GLU A 258 24.34 13.58 -3.82
C GLU A 258 24.91 14.88 -4.43
N ARG A 259 26.23 14.95 -4.62
CA ARG A 259 26.94 16.05 -5.32
C ARG A 259 26.45 16.33 -6.76
N GLU A 260 25.89 15.33 -7.44
CA GLU A 260 25.33 15.38 -8.80
C GLU A 260 23.80 15.52 -8.79
N LEU A 261 23.12 15.25 -7.66
CA LEU A 261 21.67 15.34 -7.52
C LEU A 261 21.19 16.80 -7.62
N ARG A 262 20.07 17.03 -8.32
CA ARG A 262 19.52 18.37 -8.61
C ARG A 262 18.00 18.30 -8.54
N VAL A 263 17.36 19.44 -8.27
CA VAL A 263 15.89 19.57 -8.29
C VAL A 263 15.31 19.17 -9.66
N SER A 264 16.01 19.50 -10.76
CA SER A 264 15.62 19.08 -12.11
C SER A 264 15.41 17.58 -12.23
N HIS A 265 16.28 16.75 -11.63
CA HIS A 265 16.14 15.30 -11.69
C HIS A 265 14.83 14.80 -11.05
N PHE A 266 14.32 15.46 -10.01
CA PHE A 266 13.01 15.13 -9.42
C PHE A 266 11.83 15.68 -10.25
N VAL A 267 12.02 16.81 -10.95
CA VAL A 267 11.05 17.33 -11.92
C VAL A 267 10.94 16.38 -13.12
N ASP A 268 12.07 15.86 -13.61
CA ASP A 268 12.13 14.88 -14.69
C ASP A 268 11.42 13.57 -14.29
N ASP A 269 11.55 13.12 -13.04
CA ASP A 269 10.84 11.95 -12.50
C ASP A 269 9.33 12.15 -12.50
N ALA A 270 8.87 13.28 -11.96
CA ALA A 270 7.46 13.62 -11.91
C ALA A 270 6.87 13.77 -13.32
N ALA A 271 7.61 14.42 -14.24
CA ALA A 271 7.23 14.54 -15.64
C ALA A 271 7.10 13.18 -16.33
N GLY A 272 8.06 12.27 -16.10
CA GLY A 272 8.01 10.91 -16.64
C GLY A 272 6.79 10.12 -16.16
N PHE A 273 6.42 10.22 -14.87
CA PHE A 273 5.19 9.59 -14.37
C PHE A 273 3.92 10.25 -14.93
N ILE A 274 3.91 11.57 -15.14
CA ILE A 274 2.81 12.28 -15.81
C ILE A 274 2.65 11.79 -17.26
N ASP A 275 3.74 11.67 -18.01
CA ASP A 275 3.70 11.25 -19.41
C ASP A 275 3.30 9.77 -19.55
N LEU A 276 3.69 8.91 -18.61
CA LEU A 276 3.28 7.50 -18.56
C LEU A 276 1.75 7.31 -18.48
N VAL A 277 1.04 8.21 -17.80
CA VAL A 277 -0.42 8.14 -17.58
C VAL A 277 -1.23 9.14 -18.43
N ARG A 278 -0.56 10.03 -19.17
CA ARG A 278 -1.17 11.14 -19.91
C ARG A 278 -2.26 10.70 -20.90
N ASP A 279 -2.01 9.62 -21.64
CA ASP A 279 -2.93 9.13 -22.67
C ASP A 279 -3.84 7.98 -22.19
N ASP A 280 -3.78 7.65 -20.89
CA ASP A 280 -4.60 6.61 -20.29
C ASP A 280 -6.05 7.09 -20.08
N ARG A 281 -6.96 6.52 -20.90
CA ARG A 281 -8.39 6.85 -20.89
C ARG A 281 -9.13 6.45 -19.61
N ARG A 282 -8.48 5.75 -18.67
CA ARG A 282 -9.00 5.55 -17.31
C ARG A 282 -9.06 6.86 -16.52
N PHE A 283 -8.28 7.89 -16.93
CA PHE A 283 -8.20 9.15 -16.20
C PHE A 283 -8.89 10.31 -16.92
N SER A 284 -9.68 11.09 -16.19
CA SER A 284 -10.41 12.27 -16.70
C SER A 284 -9.69 13.60 -16.44
N ALA A 285 -8.76 13.62 -15.48
CA ALA A 285 -7.90 14.76 -15.16
C ALA A 285 -6.62 14.26 -14.47
N LEU A 286 -5.57 15.09 -14.45
CA LEU A 286 -4.35 14.83 -13.70
C LEU A 286 -4.04 16.03 -12.78
N ILE A 287 -3.86 15.74 -11.50
CA ILE A 287 -3.55 16.67 -10.41
C ILE A 287 -2.19 16.28 -9.84
N VAL A 288 -1.37 17.25 -9.45
CA VAL A 288 -0.09 16.99 -8.76
C VAL A 288 -0.17 17.50 -7.34
N LEU A 289 0.10 16.61 -6.39
CA LEU A 289 0.16 16.88 -4.95
C LEU A 289 1.58 16.59 -4.47
N GLY A 290 2.20 17.56 -3.78
CA GLY A 290 3.51 17.42 -3.18
C GLY A 290 3.56 18.07 -1.79
N HIS A 291 4.56 17.69 -1.01
CA HIS A 291 4.88 18.22 0.31
C HIS A 291 6.26 18.91 0.29
#